data_AF-A0A954IC94-F1
#
_entry.id   AF-A0A954IC94-F1
#
_cell.length_a   1.000
_cell.length_b   1.000
_cell.length_c   1.000
_cell.angle_alpha   90.00
_cell.angle_beta   90.00
_cell.angle_gamma   90.00
#
_symmetry.space_group_name_H-M   'P 1'
#
loop_
_entity.id
_entity.type
_entity.pdbx_description
1 polymer ?
#
loop_
_entity_poly.entity_id
_entity_poly.type
_entity_poly.pdbx_seq_one_letter_code
_entity_poly.pdbx_strand_id
1 'polypeptide(L)'
;YDNVLWMKLSEIARYWAARTLTTITQKQNGFELNAPFACREFTVELPVQPQAAIRVGNQEGNVELRPVKTWQALQAGSRFSRADGVSLLCFDLPRGVSSLEW
;
A
#
# COMPACT_ATOMS: atom_id res chain seq x y z
N TYR A 1 0.32 -22.87 7.41
CA TYR A 1 -1.06 -22.30 7.39
C TYR A 1 -1.04 -20.86 7.94
N ASP A 2 0.13 -20.20 7.96
CA ASP A 2 0.41 -19.09 8.88
C ASP A 2 0.14 -17.68 8.33
N ASN A 3 -0.36 -17.58 7.09
CA ASN A 3 -0.59 -16.30 6.40
C ASN A 3 -2.07 -16.02 6.14
N VAL A 4 -2.96 -16.65 6.91
CA VAL A 4 -4.42 -16.41 6.83
C VAL A 4 -4.80 -15.32 7.81
N LEU A 5 -5.26 -14.18 7.29
CA LEU A 5 -5.84 -13.10 8.09
C LEU A 5 -7.33 -13.35 8.27
N TRP A 6 -7.74 -13.66 9.51
CA TRP A 6 -9.15 -13.77 9.87
C TRP A 6 -9.72 -12.37 10.09
N MET A 7 -10.70 -12.01 9.28
CA MET A 7 -11.31 -10.67 9.26
C MET A 7 -12.83 -10.78 9.45
N LYS A 8 -13.42 -9.76 10.06
CA LYS A 8 -14.88 -9.59 10.08
C LYS A 8 -15.40 -9.39 8.65
N LEU A 9 -16.65 -9.79 8.40
CA LEU A 9 -17.30 -9.57 7.10
C LEU A 9 -17.24 -8.10 6.67
N SER A 10 -17.44 -7.17 7.60
CA SER A 10 -17.35 -5.73 7.34
C SER A 10 -15.94 -5.28 6.91
N GLU A 11 -14.89 -5.93 7.41
CA GLU A 11 -13.51 -5.60 7.07
C GLU A 11 -13.16 -6.14 5.68
N ILE A 12 -13.62 -7.35 5.36
CA ILE A 12 -13.51 -7.93 4.00
C ILE A 12 -14.24 -7.04 2.99
N ALA A 13 -15.47 -6.61 3.29
CA ALA A 13 -16.24 -5.73 2.43
C ALA A 13 -15.56 -4.37 2.23
N ARG A 14 -14.98 -3.79 3.29
CA ARG A 14 -14.23 -2.53 3.21
C ARG A 14 -12.97 -2.67 2.37
N TYR A 15 -12.22 -3.75 2.53
CA TYR A 15 -11.04 -4.04 1.71
C TYR A 15 -11.42 -4.15 0.24
N TRP A 16 -12.52 -4.87 -0.06
CA TRP A 16 -13.02 -4.99 -1.41
C TRP A 16 -13.41 -3.63 -2.00
N ALA A 17 -14.15 -2.81 -1.26
CA ALA A 17 -14.54 -1.48 -1.68
C ALA A 17 -13.32 -0.58 -1.96
N ALA A 18 -12.33 -0.57 -1.06
CA ALA A 18 -11.08 0.17 -1.27
C ALA A 18 -10.33 -0.33 -2.50
N ARG A 19 -10.19 -1.65 -2.67
CA ARG A 19 -9.51 -2.24 -3.83
C ARG A 19 -10.16 -1.87 -5.16
N THR A 20 -11.50 -1.89 -5.23
CA THR A 20 -12.22 -1.68 -6.49
C THR A 20 -12.39 -0.20 -6.83
N LEU A 21 -12.48 0.67 -5.83
CA LEU A 21 -12.85 2.08 -6.03
C LEU A 21 -11.66 3.04 -5.87
N THR A 22 -10.52 2.58 -5.35
CA THR A 22 -9.33 3.43 -5.24
C THR A 22 -8.73 3.62 -6.62
N THR A 23 -8.59 4.88 -7.03
CA THR A 23 -7.90 5.23 -8.27
C THR A 23 -6.42 5.42 -7.99
N ILE A 24 -5.56 4.82 -8.81
CA ILE A 24 -4.10 4.98 -8.73
C ILE A 24 -3.64 5.73 -9.98
N THR A 25 -2.99 6.89 -9.79
CA THR A 25 -2.51 7.73 -10.88
C THR A 25 -1.00 7.93 -10.76
N GLN A 26 -0.25 7.69 -11.83
CA GLN A 26 1.19 7.95 -11.86
C GLN A 26 1.46 9.46 -11.89
N LYS A 27 2.44 9.91 -11.10
CA LYS A 27 2.95 11.29 -11.06
C LYS A 27 4.46 11.27 -11.39
N GLN A 28 5.09 12.45 -11.49
CA GLN A 28 6.51 12.56 -11.84
C GLN A 28 7.44 11.79 -10.88
N ASN A 29 7.23 11.92 -9.57
CA ASN A 29 8.05 11.27 -8.54
C ASN A 29 7.24 10.29 -7.68
N GLY A 30 6.22 9.64 -8.25
CA GLY A 30 5.31 8.92 -7.39
C GLY A 30 4.07 8.31 -8.02
N PHE A 31 3.20 7.86 -7.13
CA PHE A 31 1.80 7.55 -7.43
C PHE A 31 0.90 8.31 -6.45
N GLU A 32 -0.28 8.69 -6.92
CA GLU A 32 -1.35 9.25 -6.12
C GLU A 32 -2.49 8.25 -6.05
N LEU A 33 -2.96 7.96 -4.84
CA LEU A 33 -4.10 7.09 -4.56
C LEU A 33 -5.25 7.97 -4.09
N ASN A 34 -6.40 7.86 -4.74
CA ASN A 34 -7.63 8.50 -4.29
C ASN A 34 -8.62 7.41 -3.85
N ALA A 35 -8.79 7.28 -2.54
CA ALA A 35 -9.55 6.21 -1.90
C ALA A 35 -10.85 6.73 -1.27
N PRO A 36 -12.03 6.26 -1.70
CA PRO A 36 -13.29 6.69 -1.09
C PRO A 36 -13.53 6.12 0.33
N PHE A 37 -12.80 5.06 0.70
CA PHE A 37 -12.88 4.39 1.99
C PHE A 37 -11.48 4.16 2.56
N ALA A 38 -11.33 4.35 3.87
CA ALA A 38 -10.12 3.95 4.56
C ALA A 38 -10.01 2.41 4.61
N CYS A 39 -8.81 1.85 4.52
CA CYS A 39 -8.56 0.43 4.59
C CYS A 39 -7.24 0.15 5.31
N ARG A 40 -7.25 -0.79 6.26
CA ARG A 40 -6.03 -1.22 6.94
C ARG A 40 -5.27 -2.23 6.07
N GLU A 41 -3.95 -2.27 6.25
CA GLU A 41 -3.05 -3.22 5.57
C GLU A 41 -3.32 -3.34 4.06
N PHE A 42 -3.62 -2.20 3.44
CA PHE A 42 -3.90 -2.13 2.02
C PHE A 42 -2.60 -2.37 1.25
N THR A 43 -2.62 -3.38 0.38
CA THR A 43 -1.44 -3.76 -0.40
C THR A 43 -1.61 -3.41 -1.86
N VAL A 44 -0.65 -2.66 -2.41
CA VAL A 44 -0.58 -2.34 -3.84
C VAL A 44 0.66 -2.97 -4.46
N GLU A 45 0.48 -3.46 -5.68
CA GLU A 45 1.56 -3.93 -6.55
C GLU A 45 1.83 -2.87 -7.61
N LEU A 46 3.06 -2.36 -7.68
CA LEU A 46 3.44 -1.29 -8.61
C LEU A 46 4.71 -1.67 -9.38
N PRO A 47 4.81 -1.33 -10.67
CA PRO A 47 5.97 -1.65 -11.52
C PRO A 47 7.13 -0.67 -11.27
N VAL A 48 7.65 -0.68 -10.04
CA VAL A 48 8.71 0.22 -9.58
C VAL A 48 9.67 -0.54 -8.68
N GLN A 49 10.97 -0.32 -8.90
CA GLN A 49 12.06 -0.69 -7.99
C GLN A 49 12.75 0.58 -7.51
N PRO A 50 12.24 1.20 -6.43
CA PRO A 50 12.81 2.43 -5.96
C PRO A 50 14.14 2.13 -5.27
N GLN A 51 15.18 2.83 -5.71
CA GLN A 51 16.49 2.84 -5.05
C GLN A 51 16.45 3.66 -3.76
N ALA A 52 15.57 4.67 -3.72
CA ALA A 52 15.30 5.52 -2.56
C ALA A 52 14.21 4.93 -1.64
N ALA A 53 14.09 5.50 -0.45
CA ALA A 53 13.03 5.14 0.48
C ALA A 53 11.67 5.62 -0.04
N ILE A 54 10.66 4.73 -0.03
CA ILE A 54 9.29 5.09 -0.40
C ILE A 54 8.60 5.64 0.84
N ARG A 55 7.95 6.79 0.68
CA ARG A 55 7.16 7.41 1.73
C ARG A 55 5.69 7.48 1.31
N VAL A 56 4.79 7.19 2.24
CA VAL A 56 3.35 7.30 2.08
C VAL A 56 2.88 8.56 2.77
N GLY A 57 2.56 9.59 1.99
CA GLY A 57 2.06 10.88 2.48
C GLY A 57 0.53 10.89 2.51
N ASN A 58 -0.05 11.40 3.59
CA ASN A 58 -1.48 11.68 3.70
C ASN A 58 -1.72 12.88 4.65
N GLN A 59 -2.98 13.16 4.99
CA GLN A 59 -3.35 14.26 5.89
C GLN A 59 -2.84 14.08 7.34
N GLU A 60 -2.57 12.84 7.76
CA GLU A 60 -2.12 12.49 9.11
C GLU A 60 -0.59 12.50 9.25
N GLY A 61 0.15 12.45 8.14
CA GLY A 61 1.59 12.52 8.12
C GLY A 61 2.22 11.77 6.95
N ASN A 62 3.53 11.60 7.02
CA ASN A 62 4.29 10.86 6.02
C ASN A 62 4.99 9.66 6.67
N VAL A 63 4.75 8.46 6.16
CA VAL A 63 5.27 7.20 6.73
C VAL A 63 6.24 6.55 5.75
N GLU A 64 7.48 6.36 6.18
CA GLU A 64 8.48 5.63 5.39
C GLU A 64 8.25 4.11 5.45
N LEU A 65 8.24 3.46 4.29
CA LEU A 65 8.02 2.02 4.18
C LEU A 65 9.31 1.23 4.39
N ARG A 66 9.32 0.42 5.44
CA ARG A 66 10.48 -0.42 5.79
C ARG A 66 10.61 -1.61 4.83
N PRO A 67 11.80 -1.87 4.26
CA PRO A 67 12.00 -3.02 3.39
C PRO A 67 11.95 -4.34 4.18
N VAL A 68 11.27 -5.34 3.63
CA VAL A 68 11.25 -6.72 4.13
C VAL A 68 11.84 -7.68 3.11
N LYS A 69 12.34 -8.84 3.57
CA LYS A 69 13.04 -9.82 2.73
C LYS A 69 12.11 -10.77 1.97
N THR A 70 10.88 -10.93 2.43
CA THR A 70 9.90 -11.87 1.87
C THR A 70 8.52 -11.22 1.82
N TRP A 71 7.68 -11.63 0.87
CA TRP A 71 6.33 -11.10 0.75
C TRP A 71 5.43 -11.48 1.94
N GLN A 72 5.69 -12.62 2.58
CA GLN A 72 4.94 -13.06 3.77
C GLN A 72 5.18 -12.17 4.99
N ALA A 73 6.28 -11.40 5.01
CA ALA A 73 6.58 -10.45 6.09
C ALA A 73 5.94 -9.07 5.86
N LEU A 74 5.14 -8.91 4.80
CA LEU A 74 4.40 -7.67 4.55
C LEU A 74 3.35 -7.44 5.64
N GLN A 75 3.40 -6.24 6.21
CA GLN A 75 2.46 -5.67 7.16
C GLN A 75 2.38 -4.16 6.90
N ALA A 76 1.43 -3.46 7.52
CA ALA A 76 1.34 -2.01 7.37
C ALA A 76 2.69 -1.31 7.67
N GLY A 77 3.09 -0.40 6.79
CA GLY A 77 4.36 0.33 6.88
C GLY A 77 5.57 -0.45 6.34
N SER A 78 5.35 -1.45 5.47
CA SER A 78 6.44 -2.25 4.88
C SER A 78 6.36 -2.36 3.37
N ARG A 79 7.49 -2.68 2.75
CA ARG A 79 7.61 -2.92 1.32
C ARG A 79 8.44 -4.16 1.02
N PHE A 80 8.08 -4.86 -0.05
CA PHE A 80 8.84 -5.98 -0.59
C PHE A 80 9.10 -5.73 -2.08
N SER A 81 10.37 -5.70 -2.48
CA SER A 81 10.75 -5.56 -3.89
C SER A 81 11.06 -6.93 -4.47
N ARG A 82 10.36 -7.28 -5.54
CA ARG A 82 10.57 -8.50 -6.32
C ARG A 82 11.68 -8.29 -7.34
N ALA A 83 12.30 -9.38 -7.78
CA ALA A 83 13.40 -9.35 -8.75
C ALA A 83 12.96 -8.89 -10.16
N ASP A 84 11.67 -9.00 -10.49
CA ASP A 84 11.09 -8.72 -11.81
C ASP A 84 10.70 -7.25 -12.04
N GLY A 85 11.25 -6.31 -11.26
CA GLY A 85 10.95 -4.89 -11.42
C GLY A 85 9.71 -4.40 -10.65
N VAL A 86 9.04 -5.29 -9.92
CA VAL A 86 7.78 -4.99 -9.22
C VAL A 86 8.00 -4.85 -7.71
N SER A 87 7.29 -3.92 -7.06
CA SER A 87 7.27 -3.81 -5.61
C SER A 87 5.86 -3.93 -5.05
N LEU A 88 5.75 -4.64 -3.92
CA LEU A 88 4.57 -4.70 -3.08
C LEU A 88 4.73 -3.71 -1.93
N LEU A 89 3.72 -2.86 -1.72
CA LEU A 89 3.69 -1.85 -0.67
C LEU A 89 2.47 -2.10 0.20
N CYS A 90 2.66 -2.27 1.50
CA CYS A 90 1.58 -2.50 2.45
C CYS A 90 1.53 -1.35 3.46
N PHE A 91 0.39 -0.67 3.56
CA PHE A 91 0.18 0.47 4.45
C PHE A 91 -1.31 0.63 4.82
N ASP A 92 -1.58 1.37 5.88
CA ASP A 92 -2.95 1.78 6.20
C ASP A 92 -3.34 2.93 5.27
N LEU A 93 -4.31 2.68 4.40
CA LEU A 93 -4.86 3.63 3.45
C LEU A 93 -5.94 4.47 4.14
N PRO A 94 -5.75 5.78 4.35
CA PRO A 94 -6.82 6.64 4.83
C PRO A 94 -7.85 6.91 3.73
N ARG A 95 -9.01 7.43 4.12
CA ARG A 95 -9.97 7.98 3.16
C ARG A 95 -9.43 9.28 2.57
N GLY A 96 -9.53 9.44 1.26
CA GLY A 96 -9.07 10.63 0.53
C GLY A 96 -7.81 10.36 -0.27
N VAL A 97 -6.97 11.39 -0.39
CA VAL A 97 -5.74 11.34 -1.20
C VAL A 97 -4.57 10.87 -0.36
N SER A 98 -3.80 9.91 -0.90
CA SER A 98 -2.48 9.51 -0.38
C SER A 98 -1.45 9.57 -1.51
N SER A 99 -0.25 10.08 -1.22
CA SER A 99 0.88 10.08 -2.16
C SER A 99 1.88 8.99 -1.80
N LEU A 100 2.42 8.33 -2.81
CA LEU A 100 3.58 7.45 -2.74
C LEU A 100 4.73 8.17 -3.43
N GLU A 101 5.75 8.56 -2.68
CA GLU A 101 6.86 9.38 -3.17
C GLU A 101 8.20 8.70 -2.88
N TRP A 102 9.18 8.93 -3.75
CA TRP A 102 10.56 8.44 -3.63
C TRP A 102 11.58 9.49 -4.06
#